data_AF-A0A4R8DAT5-F1
#
_entry.id   AF-A0A4R8DAT5-F1
#
_cell.length_a   1.000
_cell.length_b   1.000
_cell.length_c   1.000
_cell.angle_alpha   90.00
_cell.angle_beta   90.00
_cell.angle_gamma   90.00
#
_symmetry.space_group_name_H-M   'P 1'
#
loop_
_entity.id
_entity.type
_entity.pdbx_description
1 polymer ?
#
loop_
_entity_poly.entity_id
_entity_poly.type
_entity_poly.pdbx_seq_one_letter_code
_entity_poly.pdbx_strand_id
1 'polypeptide(L)'
;MTRTASKRRVTRKCQGQQAITTDLAPTATAPAPEPVKKKAPSKKTHRSERAEDWAHTTVGDPWPCDICGHNAFMRDPYTGRPCHLICAKTQAHERGEQW
;
A
#
# COMPACT_ATOMS: atom_id res chain seq x y z
N MET A 1 52.11 -18.78 21.61
CA MET A 1 51.46 -20.11 21.49
C MET A 1 50.04 -19.91 20.97
N THR A 2 49.69 -20.69 19.96
CA THR A 2 48.57 -20.61 19.01
C THR A 2 47.17 -20.83 19.62
N ARG A 3 46.13 -20.21 19.03
CA ARG A 3 45.05 -20.91 18.29
C ARG A 3 43.97 -19.93 17.76
N THR A 4 44.03 -19.69 16.46
CA THR A 4 42.94 -19.20 15.63
C THR A 4 41.81 -20.22 15.58
N ALA A 5 40.57 -19.80 15.81
CA ALA A 5 39.38 -20.62 15.60
C ALA A 5 38.54 -20.04 14.46
N SER A 6 38.90 -20.46 13.25
CA SER A 6 38.08 -20.37 12.04
C SER A 6 36.85 -21.28 12.19
N LYS A 7 35.64 -20.72 12.06
CA LYS A 7 34.40 -21.50 11.99
C LYS A 7 33.53 -21.08 10.81
N ARG A 8 33.88 -21.70 9.68
CA ARG A 8 33.03 -22.41 8.69
C ARG A 8 31.77 -21.67 8.18
N ARG A 9 31.96 -21.08 6.99
CA ARG A 9 30.95 -20.74 5.99
C ARG A 9 30.01 -21.92 5.75
N VAL A 10 28.73 -21.78 6.07
CA VAL A 10 27.68 -22.74 5.69
C VAL A 10 27.32 -22.51 4.23
N THR A 11 27.86 -23.34 3.34
CA THR A 11 27.42 -23.41 1.95
C THR A 11 26.18 -24.30 1.87
N ARG A 12 24.98 -23.70 1.79
CA ARG A 12 23.79 -24.46 1.38
C ARG A 12 23.96 -24.85 -0.08
N LYS A 13 24.22 -26.13 -0.32
CA LYS A 13 24.19 -26.77 -1.64
C LYS A 13 22.80 -26.57 -2.26
N CYS A 14 22.75 -25.84 -3.37
CA CYS A 14 21.65 -25.96 -4.32
C CYS A 14 21.79 -27.33 -5.00
N GLN A 15 20.82 -28.22 -4.80
CA GLN A 15 20.61 -29.38 -5.66
C GLN A 15 19.22 -29.21 -6.29
N GLY A 16 19.18 -29.08 -7.62
CA GLY A 16 17.96 -29.26 -8.42
C GLY A 16 17.47 -30.70 -8.32
N GLN A 17 16.38 -31.15 -8.93
CA GLN A 17 15.48 -30.69 -9.98
C GLN A 17 14.08 -31.24 -9.56
N GLN A 18 12.93 -30.89 -10.14
CA GLN A 18 12.48 -31.32 -11.46
C GLN A 18 11.19 -30.56 -11.83
N ALA A 19 11.02 -30.32 -13.13
CA ALA A 19 9.85 -29.72 -13.73
C ALA A 19 8.63 -30.64 -13.59
N ILE A 20 7.51 -30.07 -13.13
CA ILE A 20 6.19 -30.64 -13.33
C ILE A 20 5.47 -29.81 -14.39
N THR A 21 5.49 -30.28 -15.63
CA THR A 21 4.54 -29.87 -16.67
C THR A 21 3.30 -30.74 -16.50
N THR A 22 2.29 -30.23 -15.81
CA THR A 22 0.92 -30.71 -15.95
C THR A 22 0.11 -29.61 -16.59
N ASP A 23 -0.04 -29.77 -17.90
CA ASP A 23 -1.08 -29.20 -18.74
C ASP A 23 -2.45 -29.55 -18.16
N LEU A 24 -3.18 -28.55 -17.66
CA LEU A 24 -4.62 -28.57 -17.45
C LEU A 24 -5.13 -27.17 -17.81
N ALA A 25 -5.96 -27.16 -18.85
CA ALA A 25 -6.51 -26.04 -19.59
C ALA A 25 -7.13 -24.90 -18.73
N PRO A 26 -7.25 -23.68 -19.30
CA PRO A 26 -7.64 -22.48 -18.57
C PRO A 26 -9.15 -22.46 -18.35
N THR A 27 -9.61 -22.22 -17.13
CA THR A 27 -11.00 -21.82 -16.89
C THR A 27 -11.06 -20.77 -15.80
N ALA A 28 -11.87 -19.74 -16.09
CA ALA A 28 -12.30 -18.66 -15.20
C ALA A 28 -11.27 -17.55 -14.95
N THR A 29 -11.18 -16.66 -15.93
CA THR A 29 -11.16 -15.20 -15.74
C THR A 29 -11.85 -14.78 -14.44
N ALA A 30 -11.07 -14.49 -13.40
CA ALA A 30 -11.54 -13.63 -12.32
C ALA A 30 -11.63 -12.21 -12.91
N PRO A 31 -12.80 -11.54 -12.90
CA PRO A 31 -12.84 -10.14 -13.29
C PRO A 31 -11.98 -9.35 -12.30
N ALA A 32 -11.05 -8.56 -12.85
CA ALA A 32 -10.38 -7.50 -12.13
C ALA A 32 -11.42 -6.70 -11.33
N PRO A 33 -11.13 -6.25 -10.09
CA PRO A 33 -11.98 -5.26 -9.46
C PRO A 33 -12.03 -4.07 -10.42
N GLU A 34 -13.22 -3.81 -10.94
CA GLU A 34 -13.48 -2.72 -11.87
C GLU A 34 -12.90 -1.43 -11.29
N PRO A 35 -12.24 -0.56 -12.09
CA PRO A 35 -11.94 0.78 -11.62
C PRO A 35 -13.27 1.46 -11.37
N VAL A 36 -13.65 1.58 -10.09
CA VAL A 36 -14.82 2.33 -9.64
C VAL A 36 -14.74 3.69 -10.31
N LYS A 37 -15.62 3.91 -11.28
CA LYS A 37 -15.72 5.14 -12.05
C LYS A 37 -16.24 6.22 -11.12
N LYS A 38 -15.35 6.82 -10.33
CA LYS A 38 -15.65 8.00 -9.52
C LYS A 38 -16.03 9.11 -10.51
N LYS A 39 -17.31 9.50 -10.53
CA LYS A 39 -17.76 10.70 -11.23
C LYS A 39 -16.93 11.87 -10.71
N ALA A 40 -16.26 12.59 -11.60
CA ALA A 40 -15.55 13.80 -11.26
C ALA A 40 -16.55 14.82 -10.68
N PRO A 41 -16.36 15.29 -9.42
CA PRO A 41 -17.29 16.21 -8.81
C PRO A 41 -17.22 17.58 -9.51
N SER A 42 -18.41 18.12 -9.78
CA SER A 42 -18.63 19.39 -10.47
C SER A 42 -18.11 20.56 -9.64
N LYS A 43 -17.56 21.56 -10.33
CA LYS A 43 -16.61 22.57 -9.87
C LYS A 43 -17.09 23.61 -8.81
N LYS A 44 -18.11 23.34 -7.98
CA LYS A 44 -18.68 24.38 -7.08
C LYS A 44 -18.97 24.00 -5.62
N THR A 45 -18.50 22.85 -5.11
CA THR A 45 -18.82 22.39 -3.74
C THR A 45 -17.60 21.88 -2.95
N HIS A 46 -16.40 22.41 -3.20
CA HIS A 46 -15.15 21.73 -2.82
C HIS A 46 -14.64 22.03 -1.39
N ARG A 47 -15.30 22.87 -0.58
CA ARG A 47 -14.78 23.24 0.76
C ARG A 47 -15.07 22.22 1.88
N SER A 48 -15.84 21.17 1.62
CA SER A 48 -16.17 20.15 2.63
C SER A 48 -16.01 18.71 2.17
N GLU A 49 -15.97 18.48 0.85
CA GLU A 49 -15.94 17.13 0.25
C GLU A 49 -14.74 16.31 0.74
N ARG A 50 -13.57 16.95 0.88
CA ARG A 50 -12.37 16.26 1.36
C ARG A 50 -12.44 15.89 2.83
N ALA A 51 -12.87 16.79 3.70
CA ALA A 51 -13.08 16.44 5.10
C ALA A 51 -14.11 15.31 5.26
N GLU A 52 -15.18 15.31 4.46
CA GLU A 52 -16.23 14.29 4.46
C GLU A 52 -15.75 12.93 3.95
N ASP A 53 -14.92 12.91 2.90
CA ASP A 53 -14.30 11.69 2.37
C ASP A 53 -13.41 11.01 3.42
N TRP A 54 -12.67 11.81 4.19
CA TRP A 54 -11.81 11.31 5.25
C TRP A 54 -12.58 10.80 6.47
N ALA A 55 -13.79 11.30 6.73
CA ALA A 55 -14.65 10.79 7.80
C ALA A 55 -15.11 9.36 7.54
N HIS A 56 -15.20 8.96 6.27
CA HIS A 56 -15.63 7.62 5.84
C HIS A 56 -14.48 6.77 5.29
N THR A 57 -13.24 7.14 5.60
CA THR A 57 -12.10 6.42 5.06
C THR A 57 -11.96 5.01 5.63
N THR A 58 -11.31 4.16 4.87
CA THR A 58 -11.03 2.78 5.28
C THR A 58 -9.96 2.73 6.36
N VAL A 59 -10.18 1.85 7.33
CA VAL A 59 -9.22 1.51 8.39
C VAL A 59 -8.75 0.08 8.13
N GLY A 60 -7.43 -0.14 8.15
CA GLY A 60 -6.82 -1.45 7.97
C GLY A 60 -5.66 -1.67 8.93
N ASP A 61 -4.81 -2.64 8.59
CA ASP A 61 -3.61 -2.97 9.37
C ASP A 61 -2.67 -1.76 9.55
N PRO A 62 -1.80 -1.77 10.56
CA PRO A 62 -0.78 -0.74 10.72
C PRO A 62 0.27 -0.85 9.60
N TRP A 63 0.30 0.16 8.73
CA TRP A 63 1.33 0.32 7.68
C TRP A 63 2.01 1.69 7.85
N PRO A 64 3.27 1.86 7.42
CA PRO A 64 3.98 3.14 7.57
C PRO A 64 3.27 4.25 6.77
N CYS A 65 3.05 5.39 7.41
CA CYS A 65 2.48 6.59 6.78
C CYS A 65 3.41 7.11 5.69
N ASP A 66 2.88 7.40 4.51
CA ASP A 66 3.69 7.88 3.39
C ASP A 66 4.25 9.30 3.56
N ILE A 67 3.75 10.06 4.54
CA ILE A 67 4.21 11.43 4.81
C ILE A 67 5.23 11.46 5.95
N CYS A 68 4.93 10.82 7.09
CA CYS A 68 5.75 10.92 8.29
C CYS A 68 6.48 9.62 8.68
N GLY A 69 6.25 8.52 7.95
CA GLY A 69 6.88 7.21 8.19
C GLY A 69 6.35 6.42 9.39
N HIS A 70 5.55 7.03 10.26
CA HIS A 70 5.00 6.35 11.44
C HIS A 70 3.78 5.50 11.08
N ASN A 71 3.52 4.44 11.85
CA ASN A 71 2.39 3.55 11.59
C ASN A 71 1.05 4.31 11.54
N ALA A 72 0.28 4.06 10.48
CA ALA A 72 -1.04 4.59 10.22
C ALA A 72 -2.03 3.45 9.92
N PHE A 73 -3.19 3.53 10.56
CA PHE A 73 -4.30 2.59 10.36
C PHE A 73 -5.25 3.05 9.24
N MET A 74 -5.39 4.37 9.07
CA MET A 74 -6.23 4.95 8.03
C MET A 74 -5.58 4.86 6.66
N ARG A 75 -6.42 4.87 5.63
CA ARG A 75 -6.01 5.04 4.23
C ARG A 75 -6.45 6.41 3.73
N ASP A 76 -5.72 6.96 2.79
CA ASP A 76 -6.16 8.12 2.04
C ASP A 76 -7.32 7.70 1.09
N PRO A 77 -8.51 8.32 1.16
CA PRO A 77 -9.66 7.95 0.31
C PRO A 77 -9.42 8.18 -1.19
N TYR A 78 -8.42 8.99 -1.56
CA TYR A 78 -8.08 9.26 -2.96
C TYR A 78 -7.04 8.31 -3.51
N THR A 79 -6.01 8.00 -2.71
CA THR A 79 -4.85 7.22 -3.17
C THR A 79 -4.83 5.78 -2.63
N GLY A 80 -5.64 5.47 -1.63
CA GLY A 80 -5.65 4.17 -0.93
C GLY A 80 -4.42 3.94 -0.05
N ARG A 81 -3.52 4.92 0.05
CA ARG A 81 -2.23 4.80 0.72
C ARG A 81 -2.33 4.99 2.24
N PRO A 82 -1.49 4.33 3.05
CA PRO A 82 -1.48 4.53 4.50
C PRO A 82 -1.09 5.97 4.86
N CYS A 83 -1.98 6.67 5.57
CA CYS A 83 -1.74 8.06 5.95
C CYS A 83 -2.58 8.47 7.16
N HIS A 84 -2.04 9.35 8.01
CA HIS A 84 -2.82 10.01 9.06
C HIS A 84 -3.67 11.14 8.48
N LEU A 85 -4.85 11.36 9.07
CA LEU A 85 -5.73 12.48 8.74
C LEU A 85 -4.99 13.82 8.82
N ILE A 86 -4.24 14.04 9.90
CA ILE A 86 -3.52 15.29 10.13
C ILE A 86 -2.41 15.46 9.09
N CYS A 87 -1.64 14.41 8.79
CA CYS A 87 -0.60 14.48 7.77
C CYS A 87 -1.18 14.83 6.39
N ALA A 88 -2.27 14.18 6.00
CA ALA A 88 -2.96 14.49 4.75
C ALA A 88 -3.51 15.91 4.72
N LYS A 89 -4.06 16.40 5.84
CA LYS A 89 -4.58 17.75 5.99
C LYS A 89 -3.49 18.81 5.88
N THR A 90 -2.37 18.61 6.56
CA THR A 90 -1.22 19.51 6.49
C THR A 90 -0.66 19.56 5.07
N GLN A 91 -0.48 18.40 4.43
CA GLN A 91 0.03 18.36 3.06
C GLN A 91 -0.94 19.00 2.06
N ALA A 92 -2.26 18.82 2.22
CA ALA A 92 -3.26 19.49 1.40
C ALA A 92 -3.17 21.02 1.58
N HIS A 93 -3.06 21.49 2.83
CA HIS A 93 -2.88 22.91 3.12
C HIS A 93 -1.60 23.49 2.49
N GLU A 94 -0.47 22.77 2.55
CA GLU A 94 0.79 23.15 1.92
C GLU A 94 0.69 23.22 0.39
N ARG A 95 -0.16 22.38 -0.23
CA ARG A 95 -0.46 22.42 -1.67
C ARG A 95 -1.49 23.50 -2.05
N GLY A 96 -2.04 24.23 -1.09
CA GLY A 96 -3.14 25.18 -1.31
C GLY A 96 -4.46 24.50 -1.67
N GLU A 97 -4.60 23.21 -1.36
CA GLU A 97 -5.82 22.45 -1.53
C GLU A 97 -6.81 22.81 -0.42
N GLN A 98 -8.07 22.94 -0.79
CA GLN A 98 -9.15 23.21 0.15
C GLN A 98 -9.48 21.90 0.89
N TRP A 99 -9.54 21.96 2.22
CA TRP A 99 -9.86 20.84 3.09
C TRP A 99 -11.27 20.96 3.66
#